data_AF-A0A0L8KSX4-F1
#
_entry.id   AF-A0A0L8KSX4-F1
#
_cell.length_a   1.000
_cell.length_b   1.000
_cell.length_c   1.000
_cell.angle_alpha   90.00
_cell.angle_beta   90.00
_cell.angle_gamma   90.00
#
_symmetry.space_group_name_H-M   'P 1'
#
loop_
_entity.id
_entity.type
_entity.pdbx_description
1 polymer ?
#
loop_
_entity_poly.entity_id
_entity_poly.type
_entity_poly.pdbx_seq_one_letter_code
_entity_poly.pdbx_strand_id
1 'polypeptide(L)'
;MAEIDGDEGQRLLRTIRRGTGSVVTWRRDQMVLLSAQGMPVVKIAEVTFTSADRVRDVIHNFNADGFEPLHPKSKGGRPRTLTLPERREIKKTAKSRPAEHGLPFSTWSPAKLADFLVTEKQGEGSLMRH
;
A
#
# COMPACT_ATOMS: atom_id res chain seq x y z
N MET A 1 0.68 28.80 1.01
CA MET A 1 0.75 27.69 0.03
C MET A 1 0.54 28.30 -1.34
N ALA A 2 1.26 27.86 -2.36
CA ALA A 2 0.97 28.28 -3.73
C ALA A 2 -0.42 27.76 -4.13
N GLU A 3 -1.18 28.54 -4.88
CA GLU A 3 -2.47 28.10 -5.42
C GLU A 3 -2.21 26.95 -6.40
N ILE A 4 -2.83 25.79 -6.16
CA ILE A 4 -2.79 24.70 -7.16
C ILE A 4 -3.66 25.11 -8.34
N ASP A 5 -3.17 24.94 -9.56
CA ASP A 5 -4.00 25.24 -10.73
C ASP A 5 -5.11 24.19 -10.91
N GLY A 6 -6.06 24.49 -11.79
CA GLY A 6 -7.20 23.61 -12.06
C GLY A 6 -6.80 22.22 -12.57
N ASP A 7 -5.74 22.13 -13.38
CA ASP A 7 -5.26 20.87 -13.95
C ASP A 7 -4.54 20.02 -12.90
N GLU A 8 -3.74 20.65 -12.03
CA GLU A 8 -3.11 20.00 -10.88
C GLU A 8 -4.15 19.44 -9.91
N GLY A 9 -5.17 20.23 -9.59
CA GLY A 9 -6.30 19.79 -8.77
C GLY A 9 -7.04 18.60 -9.37
N GLN A 10 -7.33 18.62 -10.67
CA GLN A 10 -7.96 17.50 -11.37
C GLN A 10 -7.08 16.25 -11.39
N ARG A 11 -5.75 16.41 -11.51
CA ARG A 11 -4.80 15.30 -11.46
C ARG A 11 -4.79 14.63 -10.09
N LEU A 12 -4.71 15.41 -9.01
CA LEU A 12 -4.77 14.89 -7.63
C LEU A 12 -6.08 14.12 -7.38
N LEU A 13 -7.21 14.70 -7.79
CA LEU A 13 -8.53 14.06 -7.66
C LEU A 13 -8.61 12.73 -8.42
N ARG A 14 -8.01 12.66 -9.62
CA ARG A 14 -7.99 11.43 -10.42
C ARG A 14 -7.24 10.30 -9.71
N THR A 15 -6.06 10.59 -9.15
CA THR A 15 -5.28 9.61 -8.39
C THR A 15 -6.07 9.11 -7.19
N ILE A 16 -6.66 10.04 -6.42
CA ILE A 16 -7.37 9.73 -5.18
C ILE A 16 -8.63 8.90 -5.45
N ARG A 17 -9.45 9.28 -6.44
CA ARG A 17 -10.70 8.59 -6.78
C ARG A 17 -10.49 7.20 -7.38
N ARG A 18 -9.48 7.04 -8.24
CA ARG A 18 -9.23 5.76 -8.91
C ARG A 18 -8.37 4.81 -8.06
N GLY A 19 -7.74 5.30 -7.00
CA GLY A 19 -6.77 4.52 -6.22
C GLY A 19 -5.58 4.03 -7.07
N THR A 20 -5.27 4.73 -8.16
CA THR A 20 -4.20 4.34 -9.09
C THR A 20 -2.83 4.74 -8.53
N GLY A 21 -1.85 3.85 -8.64
CA GLY A 21 -0.48 4.09 -8.15
C GLY A 21 -0.19 3.40 -6.82
N SER A 22 0.96 3.72 -6.22
CA SER A 22 1.33 3.17 -4.92
C SER A 22 0.52 3.82 -3.79
N VAL A 23 0.31 3.11 -2.67
CA VAL A 23 -0.31 3.71 -1.46
C VAL A 23 0.44 4.96 -0.98
N VAL A 24 1.75 5.03 -1.26
CA VAL A 24 2.60 6.17 -0.94
C VAL A 24 2.23 7.37 -1.82
N THR A 25 2.08 7.16 -3.12
CA THR A 25 1.63 8.19 -4.06
C THR A 25 0.25 8.69 -3.67
N TRP A 26 -0.71 7.78 -3.45
CA TRP A 26 -2.07 8.14 -3.07
C TRP A 26 -2.12 9.00 -1.79
N ARG A 27 -1.35 8.63 -0.75
CA ARG A 27 -1.29 9.44 0.48
C ARG A 27 -0.66 10.81 0.25
N ARG A 28 0.40 10.90 -0.56
CA ARG A 28 1.07 12.18 -0.84
C ARG A 28 0.15 13.11 -1.64
N ASP A 29 -0.56 12.58 -2.64
CA ASP A 29 -1.57 13.34 -3.39
C ASP A 29 -2.70 13.82 -2.47
N GLN A 30 -3.14 12.98 -1.52
CA GLN A 30 -4.14 13.37 -0.51
C GLN A 30 -3.63 14.52 0.39
N MET A 31 -2.37 14.49 0.82
CA MET A 31 -1.77 15.57 1.64
C MET A 31 -1.79 16.91 0.89
N VAL A 32 -1.38 16.92 -0.38
CA VAL A 32 -1.35 18.14 -1.21
C VAL A 32 -2.75 18.68 -1.43
N LEU A 33 -3.71 17.81 -1.79
CA LEU A 33 -5.10 18.23 -2.03
C LEU A 33 -5.74 18.83 -0.78
N LEU A 34 -5.58 18.18 0.39
CA LEU A 34 -6.16 18.70 1.64
C LEU A 34 -5.52 20.02 2.06
N SER A 35 -4.22 20.18 1.83
CA SER A 35 -3.53 21.44 2.10
C SER A 35 -4.01 22.56 1.17
N ALA A 36 -4.24 22.26 -0.11
CA ALA A 36 -4.82 23.23 -1.06
C ALA A 36 -6.25 23.63 -0.69
N GLN A 37 -7.00 22.74 -0.03
CA GLN A 37 -8.32 23.03 0.53
C GLN A 37 -8.27 23.83 1.86
N GLY A 38 -7.08 24.25 2.30
CA GLY A 38 -6.89 25.03 3.52
C GLY A 38 -6.92 24.23 4.82
N MET A 39 -6.83 22.90 4.75
CA MET A 39 -6.79 22.07 5.96
C MET A 39 -5.47 22.30 6.73
N PRO A 40 -5.49 22.50 8.06
CA PRO A 40 -4.27 22.65 8.85
C PRO A 40 -3.39 21.40 8.79
N VAL A 41 -2.06 21.59 8.71
CA VAL A 41 -1.07 20.50 8.64
C VAL A 41 -1.27 19.41 9.69
N VAL A 42 -1.60 19.79 10.93
CA VAL A 42 -1.85 18.84 12.03
C VAL A 42 -3.06 17.94 11.74
N LYS A 43 -4.15 18.52 11.22
CA LYS A 43 -5.34 17.77 10.80
C LYS A 43 -5.04 16.85 9.61
N ILE A 44 -4.24 17.33 8.66
CA ILE A 44 -3.81 16.49 7.52
C ILE A 44 -3.01 15.29 8.01
N ALA A 45 -2.10 15.49 8.97
CA ALA A 45 -1.30 14.42 9.56
C ALA A 45 -2.16 13.33 10.22
N GLU A 46 -3.21 13.74 10.95
CA GLU A 46 -4.22 12.83 11.52
C GLU A 46 -4.93 12.01 10.43
N VAL A 47 -5.48 12.68 9.41
CA VAL A 47 -6.27 12.04 8.33
C VAL A 47 -5.41 11.11 7.46
N THR A 48 -4.15 11.46 7.25
CA THR A 48 -3.23 10.70 6.39
C THR A 48 -2.35 9.71 7.16
N PHE A 49 -2.56 9.61 8.48
CA PHE A 49 -1.85 8.71 9.39
C PHE A 49 -0.32 8.84 9.26
N THR A 50 0.19 10.07 9.37
CA THR A 50 1.63 10.38 9.32
C THR A 50 1.99 11.50 10.30
N SER A 51 3.24 11.97 10.30
CA SER A 51 3.68 13.11 11.12
C SER A 51 3.44 14.45 10.43
N ALA A 52 3.25 15.52 11.22
CA ALA A 52 3.13 16.88 10.70
C ALA A 52 4.37 17.32 9.89
N ASP A 53 5.58 16.94 10.34
CA ASP A 53 6.82 17.23 9.61
C ASP A 53 6.80 16.60 8.23
N ARG A 54 6.36 15.34 8.14
CA ARG A 54 6.25 14.65 6.86
C ARG A 54 5.27 15.33 5.91
N VAL A 55 4.15 15.86 6.43
CA VAL A 55 3.19 16.63 5.63
C VAL A 55 3.83 17.92 5.11
N ARG A 56 4.58 18.64 5.96
CA ARG A 56 5.30 19.86 5.54
C ARG A 56 6.32 19.56 4.44
N ASP A 57 7.09 18.47 4.58
CA ASP A 57 8.06 18.06 3.57
C ASP A 57 7.39 17.75 2.23
N VAL A 58 6.25 17.05 2.23
CA VAL A 58 5.51 16.73 1.00
C VAL A 58 5.01 18.00 0.33
N ILE A 59 4.39 18.90 1.09
CA ILE A 59 3.89 20.17 0.56
C ILE A 59 5.04 21.04 0.04
N HIS A 60 6.14 21.12 0.77
CA HIS A 60 7.31 21.89 0.37
C HIS A 60 7.90 21.36 -0.93
N ASN A 61 8.15 20.05 -1.02
CA ASN A 61 8.70 19.43 -2.22
C ASN A 61 7.74 19.55 -3.41
N PHE A 62 6.42 19.45 -3.18
CA PHE A 62 5.43 19.68 -4.22
C PHE A 62 5.48 21.12 -4.75
N ASN A 63 5.53 22.12 -3.86
CA ASN A 63 5.60 23.51 -4.28
C ASN A 63 6.94 23.84 -4.99
N ALA A 64 8.01 23.10 -4.72
CA ALA A 64 9.31 23.29 -5.35
C ALA A 64 9.43 22.57 -6.71
N ASP A 65 9.00 21.30 -6.78
CA ASP A 65 9.29 20.39 -7.90
C ASP A 65 8.03 19.81 -8.58
N GLY A 66 6.84 20.27 -8.20
CA GLY A 66 5.56 19.78 -8.70
C GLY A 66 5.29 18.33 -8.31
N PHE A 67 4.80 17.52 -9.26
CA PHE A 67 4.38 16.14 -8.99
C PHE A 67 5.53 15.14 -8.83
N GLU A 68 6.74 15.44 -9.31
CA GLU A 68 7.85 14.49 -9.34
C GLU A 68 8.15 13.87 -7.95
N PRO A 69 8.19 14.62 -6.84
CA PRO A 69 8.41 14.06 -5.51
C PRO A 69 7.23 13.25 -4.95
N LEU A 70 6.01 13.39 -5.50
CA LEU A 70 4.84 12.61 -5.08
C LEU A 70 4.91 11.17 -5.63
N HIS A 71 5.62 10.99 -6.74
CA HIS A 71 5.74 9.72 -7.45
C HIS A 71 7.16 9.15 -7.28
N PRO A 72 7.47 8.47 -6.16
CA PRO A 72 8.78 7.88 -5.99
C PRO A 72 9.06 6.89 -7.12
N LYS A 73 10.07 7.20 -7.94
CA LYS A 73 10.67 6.24 -8.86
C LYS A 73 11.22 5.09 -8.01
N SER A 74 10.83 3.87 -8.34
CA SER A 74 11.38 2.68 -7.69
C SER A 74 12.91 2.71 -7.86
N LYS A 75 13.66 3.02 -6.80
CA LYS A 75 15.13 3.04 -6.84
C LYS A 75 15.75 1.63 -6.83
N GLY A 76 15.02 0.61 -7.27
CA GLY A 76 15.51 -0.78 -7.25
C GLY A 76 15.70 -1.27 -5.81
N GLY A 77 14.60 -1.58 -5.12
CA GLY A 77 14.65 -2.40 -3.90
C GLY A 77 14.62 -3.89 -4.23
N ARG A 78 14.87 -4.76 -3.24
CA ARG A 78 14.68 -6.21 -3.38
C ARG A 78 13.31 -6.47 -4.02
N PRO A 79 13.24 -7.21 -5.15
CA PRO A 79 11.98 -7.52 -5.80
C PRO A 79 10.97 -8.05 -4.79
N ARG A 80 9.71 -7.60 -4.88
CA ARG A 80 8.64 -8.06 -4.00
C ARG A 80 8.58 -9.58 -4.12
N THR A 81 8.89 -10.29 -3.04
CA THR A 81 8.94 -11.76 -3.03
C THR A 81 7.57 -12.41 -3.18
N LEU A 82 6.48 -11.64 -3.00
CA LEU A 82 5.11 -12.13 -3.13
C LEU A 82 4.34 -11.26 -4.13
N THR A 83 3.89 -11.90 -5.21
CA THR A 83 3.02 -11.36 -6.25
C THR A 83 1.60 -11.07 -5.70
N LEU A 84 0.79 -10.31 -6.44
CA LEU A 84 -0.59 -10.04 -6.06
C LEU A 84 -1.46 -11.32 -5.95
N PRO A 85 -1.38 -12.28 -6.90
CA PRO A 85 -2.07 -13.57 -6.77
C PRO A 85 -1.69 -14.31 -5.48
N GLU A 86 -0.39 -14.43 -5.20
CA GLU A 86 0.08 -15.12 -3.98
C GLU A 86 -0.43 -14.46 -2.71
N ARG A 87 -0.48 -13.11 -2.67
CA ARG A 87 -1.07 -12.40 -1.52
C ARG A 87 -2.56 -12.69 -1.34
N ARG A 88 -3.32 -12.85 -2.43
CA ARG A 88 -4.75 -13.18 -2.37
C ARG A 88 -4.95 -14.59 -1.85
N GLU A 89 -4.12 -15.52 -2.29
CA GLU A 89 -4.12 -16.91 -1.85
C GLU A 89 -3.79 -17.01 -0.35
N ILE A 90 -2.70 -16.40 0.10
CA ILE A 90 -2.32 -16.31 1.52
C ILE A 90 -3.48 -15.75 2.35
N LYS A 91 -4.13 -14.69 1.87
CA LYS A 91 -5.28 -14.08 2.55
C LYS A 91 -6.51 -14.99 2.58
N LYS A 92 -6.73 -15.79 1.54
CA LYS A 92 -7.82 -16.78 1.50
C LYS A 92 -7.57 -17.86 2.57
N THR A 93 -6.36 -18.42 2.61
CA THR A 93 -5.97 -19.45 3.61
C THR A 93 -6.03 -18.91 5.03
N ALA A 94 -5.54 -17.70 5.28
CA ALA A 94 -5.57 -17.08 6.60
C ALA A 94 -7.00 -16.82 7.14
N LYS A 95 -8.02 -16.79 6.25
CA LYS A 95 -9.43 -16.59 6.63
C LYS A 95 -10.17 -17.89 6.96
N SER A 96 -9.78 -19.03 6.39
CA SER A 96 -10.31 -20.35 6.76
C SER A 96 -9.75 -20.83 8.10
N ARG A 97 -10.44 -21.73 8.81
CA ARG A 97 -9.92 -22.28 10.07
C ARG A 97 -8.83 -23.32 9.79
N PRO A 98 -7.75 -23.39 10.58
CA PRO A 98 -6.74 -24.43 10.40
C PRO A 98 -7.31 -25.87 10.47
N ALA A 99 -8.37 -26.08 11.25
CA ALA A 99 -9.10 -27.35 11.30
C ALA A 99 -9.72 -27.76 9.94
N GLU A 100 -10.09 -26.81 9.08
CA GLU A 100 -10.55 -27.09 7.71
C GLU A 100 -9.42 -27.62 6.81
N HIS A 101 -8.17 -27.45 7.24
CA HIS A 101 -6.96 -27.98 6.60
C HIS A 101 -6.36 -29.18 7.37
N GLY A 102 -7.13 -29.79 8.28
CA GLY A 102 -6.70 -30.96 9.06
C GLY A 102 -5.66 -30.67 10.15
N LEU A 103 -5.45 -29.39 10.52
CA LEU A 103 -4.43 -29.00 11.49
C LEU A 103 -4.98 -28.99 12.93
N PRO A 104 -4.20 -29.45 13.94
CA PRO A 104 -4.66 -29.64 15.31
C PRO A 104 -4.61 -28.35 16.15
N PHE A 105 -4.98 -27.20 15.57
CA PHE A 105 -5.04 -25.93 16.27
C PHE A 105 -6.18 -25.04 15.73
N SER A 106 -6.65 -24.10 16.56
CA SER A 106 -7.85 -23.32 16.28
C SER A 106 -7.61 -21.99 15.55
N THR A 107 -6.38 -21.46 15.56
CA THR A 107 -6.05 -20.15 15.00
C THR A 107 -4.73 -20.15 14.21
N TRP A 108 -4.66 -19.30 13.19
CA TRP A 108 -3.41 -19.02 12.49
C TRP A 108 -2.51 -18.11 13.31
N SER A 109 -1.28 -18.56 13.56
CA SER A 109 -0.17 -17.63 13.80
C SER A 109 0.57 -17.40 12.48
N PRO A 110 1.31 -16.28 12.31
CA PRO A 110 2.09 -16.05 11.10
C PRO A 110 3.08 -17.19 10.79
N ALA A 111 3.71 -17.77 11.81
CA ALA A 111 4.62 -18.91 11.64
C ALA A 111 3.90 -20.16 11.11
N LYS A 112 2.80 -20.57 11.78
CA LYS A 112 2.00 -21.72 11.36
C LYS A 112 1.45 -21.59 9.94
N LEU A 113 1.06 -20.38 9.55
CA LEU A 113 0.60 -20.11 8.18
C LEU A 113 1.76 -20.23 7.18
N ALA A 114 2.95 -19.73 7.52
CA ALA A 114 4.12 -19.87 6.66
C ALA A 114 4.51 -21.34 6.45
N ASP A 115 4.56 -22.13 7.52
CA ASP A 115 4.91 -23.56 7.47
C ASP A 115 3.91 -24.36 6.61
N PHE A 116 2.61 -24.10 6.80
CA PHE A 116 1.56 -24.71 5.99
C PHE A 116 1.70 -24.37 4.51
N LEU A 117 1.90 -23.08 4.17
CA LEU A 117 2.02 -22.64 2.78
C LEU A 117 3.28 -23.16 2.09
N VAL A 118 4.37 -23.39 2.83
CA VAL A 118 5.57 -24.03 2.27
C VAL A 118 5.31 -25.50 1.99
N THR A 119 4.61 -26.19 2.90
CA THR A 119 4.29 -27.62 2.77
C THR A 119 3.30 -27.89 1.62
N GLU A 120 2.21 -27.13 1.53
CA GLU A 120 1.21 -27.25 0.45
C GLU A 120 1.83 -27.00 -0.93
N LYS A 121 2.64 -25.95 -1.07
CA LYS A 121 3.32 -25.63 -2.33
C LYS A 121 4.34 -26.70 -2.75
N GLN A 122 4.89 -27.46 -1.80
CA GLN A 122 5.76 -28.59 -2.11
C GLN A 122 4.97 -29.85 -2.50
N GLY A 123 3.75 -30.02 -1.97
CA GLY A 123 2.84 -31.12 -2.33
C GLY A 123 2.27 -31.01 -3.75
N GLU A 124 1.87 -29.81 -4.17
CA GLU A 124 1.34 -29.57 -5.53
C GLU A 124 2.40 -29.78 -6.63
N GLY A 125 3.68 -29.54 -6.32
CA GLY A 125 4.79 -29.78 -7.24
C GLY A 125 5.12 -31.26 -7.48
N SER A 126 4.62 -32.16 -6.63
CA SER A 126 4.90 -33.61 -6.73
C SER A 126 3.87 -34.37 -7.58
N LEU A 127 2.70 -33.79 -7.88
CA LEU A 127 1.65 -34.46 -8.66
C LEU A 127 1.80 -34.32 -10.19
N MET A 128 2.81 -33.59 -10.67
CA MET A 128 3.06 -33.32 -12.11
C MET A 128 4.30 -34.08 -12.64
N ARG A 129 4.70 -35.18 -11.99
CA ARG A 129 5.70 -36.12 -12.52
C ARG A 129 5.14 -37.53 -12.52
N HIS A 130 4.38 -37.86 -13.56
CA HIS A 130 4.23 -39.22 -14.09
C HIS A 130 3.94 -39.14 -15.59
#